data_AF-A0A139XTH7-F1
#
_entry.id   AF-A0A139XTH7-F1
#
_cell.length_a   1.000
_cell.length_b   1.000
_cell.length_c   1.000
_cell.angle_alpha   90.00
_cell.angle_beta   90.00
_cell.angle_gamma   90.00
#
_symmetry.space_group_name_H-M   'P 1'
#
loop_
_entity.id
_entity.type
_entity.pdbx_description
1 polymer ?
#
loop_
_entity_poly.entity_id
_entity_poly.type
_entity_poly.pdbx_seq_one_letter_code
_entity_poly.pdbx_strand_id
1 'polypeptide(L)'
;MNAASRAASCPRLDAEFPVPCSLNSPQLFCGHNIFKMATGVDSLEFVGNHSPAGGKTKYIVVTGGTMSGLGKGTTISSLGVTLKALGVHVTAIKIDPYLNVDAGTMSPYEHGEVYVLEDGGEVDLDLGNYERFLDITLTRDHNLTSGKVYQKVIQEERKGSYLGKTVQVVPQVTDAIQAWIARVAEQPVDGHYEAPQVCLIEVGGTVGDIESAVYLEALQQFSRRVGRENLCLCHVSYV
;
A
#
# COMPACT_ATOMS: atom_id res chain seq x y z
N MET A 1 -34.86 33.10 -45.41
CA MET A 1 -33.50 32.79 -45.88
C MET A 1 -32.98 31.64 -45.04
N ASN A 2 -33.00 30.42 -45.59
CA ASN A 2 -32.43 29.22 -44.98
C ASN A 2 -30.91 29.27 -45.12
N ALA A 3 -30.18 29.12 -44.03
CA ALA A 3 -28.76 28.78 -44.05
C ALA A 3 -28.57 27.51 -43.24
N ALA A 4 -28.71 26.38 -43.93
CA ALA A 4 -28.25 25.08 -43.47
C ALA A 4 -26.71 25.10 -43.50
N SER A 5 -26.06 25.15 -42.34
CA SER A 5 -24.61 24.94 -42.23
C SER A 5 -24.33 23.46 -42.00
N ARG A 6 -23.99 22.83 -43.12
CA ARG A 6 -23.19 21.61 -43.34
C ARG A 6 -22.78 20.82 -42.09
N ALA A 7 -23.28 19.59 -42.04
CA ALA A 7 -22.72 18.49 -41.28
C ALA A 7 -21.22 18.34 -41.54
N ALA A 8 -20.41 18.49 -40.50
CA ALA A 8 -19.08 17.93 -40.45
C ALA A 8 -19.25 16.45 -40.09
N SER A 9 -19.08 15.57 -41.07
CA SER A 9 -19.03 14.13 -40.88
C SER A 9 -17.91 13.78 -39.91
N CYS A 10 -18.29 13.27 -38.73
CA CYS A 10 -17.36 12.62 -37.81
C CYS A 10 -16.67 11.48 -38.58
N PRO A 11 -15.32 11.41 -38.62
CA PRO A 11 -14.65 10.28 -39.25
C PRO A 11 -15.01 9.02 -38.45
N ARG A 12 -15.63 8.05 -39.15
CA ARG A 12 -15.77 6.68 -38.67
C ARG A 12 -14.36 6.17 -38.39
N LEU A 13 -14.06 5.92 -37.12
CA LEU A 13 -12.96 5.04 -36.77
C LEU A 13 -13.45 3.63 -37.06
N ASP A 14 -13.02 3.11 -38.21
CA ASP A 14 -13.23 1.73 -38.60
C ASP A 14 -12.59 0.82 -37.54
N ALA A 15 -13.45 0.15 -36.79
CA ALA A 15 -13.08 -0.91 -35.88
C ALA A 15 -12.73 -2.15 -36.71
N GLU A 16 -11.45 -2.35 -37.00
CA GLU A 16 -10.95 -3.68 -37.35
C GLU A 16 -10.68 -4.46 -36.06
N PHE A 17 -11.69 -5.22 -35.65
CA PHE A 17 -11.53 -6.36 -34.75
C PHE A 17 -10.88 -7.52 -35.53
N PRO A 18 -9.76 -8.11 -35.06
CA PRO A 18 -9.41 -9.46 -35.45
C PRO A 18 -10.08 -10.45 -34.49
N VAL A 19 -11.05 -11.21 -35.01
CA VAL A 19 -11.60 -12.45 -34.41
C VAL A 19 -10.98 -13.67 -35.14
N PRO A 20 -11.08 -14.89 -34.57
CA PRO A 20 -10.01 -15.60 -33.88
C PRO A 20 -9.28 -16.61 -34.79
N CYS A 21 -7.97 -16.81 -34.56
CA CYS A 21 -7.29 -18.02 -35.03
C CYS A 21 -7.29 -19.09 -33.94
N SER A 22 -7.54 -20.31 -34.39
CA SER A 22 -7.91 -21.53 -33.69
C SER A 22 -6.96 -22.01 -32.59
N LEU A 23 -7.60 -22.45 -31.49
CA LEU A 23 -7.21 -23.50 -30.55
C LEU A 23 -6.06 -24.42 -31.01
N ASN A 24 -4.89 -24.26 -30.39
CA ASN A 24 -4.10 -25.35 -29.79
C ASN A 24 -2.78 -24.81 -29.22
N SER A 25 -2.82 -24.32 -27.99
CA SER A 25 -1.74 -24.35 -26.97
C SER A 25 -2.07 -23.34 -25.86
N PRO A 26 -2.01 -23.72 -24.58
CA PRO A 26 -2.19 -22.76 -23.49
C PRO A 26 -0.88 -21.99 -23.30
N GLN A 27 -0.62 -20.99 -24.14
CA GLN A 27 0.36 -19.94 -23.84
C GLN A 27 -0.38 -18.74 -23.26
N LEU A 28 -0.84 -18.91 -22.03
CA LEU A 28 -1.20 -17.79 -21.18
C LEU A 28 0.10 -17.05 -20.85
N PHE A 29 0.22 -15.81 -21.32
CA PHE A 29 1.29 -14.88 -20.96
C PHE A 29 1.24 -14.63 -19.44
N CYS A 30 1.82 -15.54 -18.66
CA CYS A 30 2.11 -15.37 -17.25
C CYS A 30 3.47 -14.66 -17.17
N GLY A 31 3.42 -13.33 -17.14
CA GLY A 31 4.56 -12.52 -16.73
C GLY A 31 5.01 -12.99 -15.35
N HIS A 32 6.28 -13.37 -15.27
CA HIS A 32 6.88 -14.06 -14.14
C HIS A 32 6.64 -13.31 -12.81
N ASN A 33 6.37 -14.10 -11.77
CA ASN A 33 6.24 -13.75 -10.34
C ASN A 33 4.83 -13.43 -9.85
N ILE A 34 3.89 -14.33 -10.10
CA ILE A 34 2.70 -14.51 -9.25
C ILE A 34 2.93 -15.80 -8.46
N PHE A 35 3.38 -15.65 -7.21
CA PHE A 35 3.51 -16.68 -6.17
C PHE A 35 4.09 -18.05 -6.61
N LYS A 36 5.42 -18.19 -6.54
CA LYS A 36 6.04 -19.48 -6.20
C LYS A 36 6.21 -19.53 -4.67
N MET A 37 5.14 -19.88 -3.96
CA MET A 37 5.22 -20.44 -2.59
C MET A 37 5.29 -21.96 -2.72
N ALA A 38 6.34 -22.46 -3.37
CA ALA A 38 6.67 -23.87 -3.41
C ALA A 38 8.20 -23.97 -3.33
N THR A 39 8.68 -24.69 -2.33
CA THR A 39 10.09 -24.98 -1.99
C THR A 39 10.89 -23.83 -1.37
N GLY A 40 10.79 -23.70 -0.04
CA GLY A 40 11.86 -23.54 0.97
C GLY A 40 13.15 -22.74 0.76
N VAL A 41 13.38 -22.01 -0.33
CA VAL A 41 14.69 -21.36 -0.61
C VAL A 41 14.61 -19.89 -1.02
N ASP A 42 13.55 -19.42 -1.69
CA ASP A 42 13.50 -18.05 -2.23
C ASP A 42 13.12 -16.97 -1.19
N SER A 43 12.33 -17.31 -0.16
CA SER A 43 11.92 -16.37 0.91
C SER A 43 13.06 -16.02 1.87
N LEU A 44 14.03 -16.93 2.01
CA LEU A 44 15.25 -16.69 2.77
C LEU A 44 16.23 -15.78 2.01
N GLU A 45 16.21 -15.69 0.67
CA GLU A 45 17.08 -14.74 -0.06
C GLU A 45 16.62 -13.28 0.07
N PHE A 46 15.31 -13.04 0.16
CA PHE A 46 14.78 -11.68 0.38
C PHE A 46 15.29 -11.06 1.68
N VAL A 47 15.55 -11.90 2.69
CA VAL A 47 15.96 -11.50 4.05
C VAL A 47 17.43 -11.86 4.36
N GLY A 48 17.98 -12.87 3.69
CA GLY A 48 19.13 -13.66 4.16
C GLY A 48 20.47 -13.37 3.50
N ASN A 49 20.59 -12.31 2.70
CA ASN A 49 21.90 -11.70 2.53
C ASN A 49 22.08 -10.68 3.65
N HIS A 50 23.05 -10.97 4.53
CA HIS A 50 23.54 -10.09 5.58
C HIS A 50 23.34 -8.62 5.21
N SER A 51 22.69 -7.91 6.15
CA SER A 51 22.41 -6.48 6.14
C SER A 51 23.29 -5.77 5.12
N PRO A 52 22.75 -5.22 4.02
CA PRO A 52 23.58 -4.46 3.11
C PRO A 52 24.24 -3.39 3.99
N ALA A 53 25.56 -3.43 4.09
CA ALA A 53 26.32 -2.42 4.80
C ALA A 53 25.96 -1.07 4.14
N GLY A 54 24.98 -0.37 4.74
CA GLY A 54 24.33 0.83 4.22
C GLY A 54 23.08 0.69 3.32
N GLY A 55 22.27 -0.38 3.34
CA GLY A 55 21.23 -0.60 2.32
C GLY A 55 19.75 -0.51 2.73
N LYS A 56 18.97 -0.03 1.76
CA LYS A 56 17.53 0.29 1.75
C LYS A 56 16.62 -0.71 2.49
N THR A 57 15.66 -0.17 3.23
CA THR A 57 14.49 -0.89 3.77
C THR A 57 13.77 -1.67 2.68
N LYS A 58 13.43 -2.93 2.97
CA LYS A 58 12.58 -3.78 2.13
C LYS A 58 11.13 -3.72 2.59
N TYR A 59 10.20 -4.04 1.71
CA TYR A 59 8.76 -3.87 1.94
C TYR A 59 8.01 -5.19 1.76
N ILE A 60 7.13 -5.51 2.71
CA ILE A 60 6.17 -6.62 2.56
C ILE A 60 4.77 -6.02 2.64
N VAL A 61 4.07 -6.01 1.53
CA VAL A 61 2.71 -5.47 1.42
C VAL A 61 1.71 -6.60 1.60
N VAL A 62 0.83 -6.50 2.60
CA VAL A 62 -0.27 -7.44 2.83
C VAL A 62 -1.57 -6.79 2.37
N THR A 63 -2.26 -7.45 1.46
CA THR A 63 -3.60 -7.06 0.94
C THR A 63 -4.61 -8.15 1.22
N GLY A 64 -5.91 -7.84 1.17
CA GLY A 64 -6.99 -8.82 1.37
C GLY A 64 -8.00 -8.79 0.23
N GLY A 65 -8.46 -9.96 -0.19
CA GLY A 65 -9.51 -10.13 -1.20
C GLY A 65 -10.75 -10.82 -0.63
N THR A 66 -11.79 -10.94 -1.46
CA THR A 66 -13.06 -11.63 -1.16
C THR A 66 -13.94 -10.93 -0.13
N MET A 67 -13.47 -10.72 1.10
CA MET A 67 -14.22 -10.09 2.18
C MET A 67 -13.29 -9.41 3.20
N SER A 68 -13.82 -8.47 3.97
CA SER A 68 -13.14 -7.90 5.13
C SER A 68 -13.06 -8.92 6.29
N GLY A 69 -12.11 -8.72 7.22
CA GLY A 69 -12.01 -9.56 8.42
C GLY A 69 -11.28 -10.91 8.27
N LEU A 70 -10.61 -11.19 7.14
CA LEU A 70 -9.87 -12.44 6.92
C LEU A 70 -8.61 -12.65 7.78
N GLY A 71 -8.25 -11.68 8.62
CA GLY A 71 -7.03 -11.77 9.45
C GLY A 71 -5.77 -11.23 8.77
N LYS A 72 -5.89 -10.12 8.01
CA LYS A 72 -4.72 -9.37 7.49
C LYS A 72 -3.79 -8.93 8.64
N GLY A 73 -4.34 -8.33 9.69
CA GLY A 73 -3.63 -7.93 10.91
C GLY A 73 -2.91 -9.08 11.62
N THR A 74 -3.53 -10.26 11.68
CA THR A 74 -2.91 -11.47 12.24
C THR A 74 -1.77 -11.97 11.35
N THR A 75 -1.97 -11.94 10.03
CA THR A 75 -0.96 -12.38 9.04
C THR A 75 0.28 -11.51 9.13
N ILE A 76 0.11 -10.18 9.13
CA ILE A 76 1.24 -9.24 9.20
C ILE A 76 1.98 -9.32 10.54
N SER A 77 1.25 -9.47 11.66
CA SER A 77 1.85 -9.67 12.98
C SER A 77 2.67 -10.96 13.03
N SER A 78 2.13 -12.06 12.48
CA SER A 78 2.82 -13.36 12.44
C SER A 78 4.09 -13.32 11.58
N LEU A 79 4.04 -12.64 10.44
CA LEU A 79 5.21 -12.41 9.60
C LEU A 79 6.27 -11.60 10.35
N GLY A 80 5.87 -10.52 11.02
CA GLY A 80 6.80 -9.68 11.79
C GLY A 80 7.44 -10.41 12.97
N VAL A 81 6.68 -11.20 13.73
CA VAL A 81 7.23 -12.05 14.81
C VAL A 81 8.26 -13.04 14.25
N THR A 82 7.97 -13.65 13.11
CA THR A 82 8.90 -14.59 12.46
C THR A 82 10.19 -13.89 12.04
N LEU A 83 10.09 -12.69 11.46
CA LEU A 83 11.26 -11.88 11.07
C LEU A 83 12.07 -11.43 12.29
N LYS A 84 11.42 -10.95 13.36
CA LYS A 84 12.12 -10.60 14.61
C LYS A 84 12.81 -11.80 15.23
N ALA A 85 12.21 -12.99 15.19
CA ALA A 85 12.84 -14.22 15.66
C ALA A 85 14.12 -14.59 14.85
N LEU A 86 14.23 -14.12 13.60
CA LEU A 86 15.43 -14.23 12.76
C LEU A 86 16.42 -13.07 12.98
N GLY A 87 16.17 -12.17 13.94
CA GLY A 87 17.03 -11.02 14.23
C GLY A 87 16.89 -9.86 13.25
N VAL A 88 15.79 -9.80 12.50
CA VAL A 88 15.52 -8.72 11.53
C VAL A 88 14.76 -7.59 12.21
N HIS A 89 15.23 -6.36 12.03
CA HIS A 89 14.55 -5.15 12.50
C HIS A 89 13.35 -4.83 11.61
N VAL A 90 12.17 -4.70 12.22
CA VAL A 90 10.91 -4.50 11.51
C VAL A 90 10.18 -3.26 11.99
N THR A 91 9.47 -2.60 11.08
CA THR A 91 8.43 -1.60 11.37
C THR A 91 7.14 -1.98 10.65
N ALA A 92 6.02 -1.34 11.00
CA ALA A 92 4.71 -1.60 10.42
C ALA A 92 3.97 -0.32 10.05
N ILE A 93 3.36 -0.28 8.87
CA ILE A 93 2.47 0.80 8.42
C ILE A 93 1.09 0.20 8.14
N LYS A 94 0.06 0.79 8.74
CA LYS A 94 -1.34 0.51 8.46
C LYS A 94 -1.87 1.56 7.49
N ILE A 95 -2.39 1.13 6.35
CA ILE A 95 -3.11 1.99 5.41
C ILE A 95 -4.60 1.78 5.62
N ASP A 96 -5.31 2.85 5.97
CA ASP A 96 -6.75 2.84 6.15
C ASP A 96 -7.45 3.71 5.12
N PRO A 97 -8.27 3.11 4.24
CA PRO A 97 -8.87 3.86 3.14
C PRO A 97 -10.02 4.80 3.56
N TYR A 98 -10.37 4.91 4.84
CA TYR A 98 -11.38 5.84 5.34
C TYR A 98 -10.92 7.31 5.33
N LEU A 99 -11.88 8.24 5.29
CA LEU A 99 -11.63 9.68 5.15
C LEU A 99 -11.32 10.41 6.47
N ASN A 100 -11.60 9.81 7.63
CA ASN A 100 -11.20 10.39 8.91
C ASN A 100 -9.68 10.60 8.97
N VAL A 101 -9.25 11.73 9.51
CA VAL A 101 -7.81 12.04 9.66
C VAL A 101 -7.20 11.12 10.72
N ASP A 102 -7.92 10.88 11.80
CA ASP A 102 -7.59 9.99 12.91
C ASP A 102 -8.82 9.15 13.29
N ALA A 103 -8.61 8.11 14.11
CA ALA A 103 -9.70 7.25 14.55
C ALA A 103 -10.48 7.83 15.75
N GLY A 104 -9.96 8.86 16.43
CA GLY A 104 -10.51 9.36 17.68
C GLY A 104 -11.91 9.96 17.59
N THR A 105 -12.32 10.40 16.40
CA THR A 105 -13.67 10.92 16.16
C THR A 105 -14.70 9.84 15.81
N MET A 106 -14.27 8.59 15.65
CA MET A 106 -15.12 7.49 15.21
C MET A 106 -15.85 6.85 16.40
N SER A 107 -17.07 6.37 16.16
CA SER A 107 -17.81 5.62 17.17
C SER A 107 -17.15 4.25 17.39
N PRO A 108 -16.86 3.85 18.65
CA PRO A 108 -16.31 2.52 18.93
C PRO A 108 -17.20 1.36 18.48
N TYR A 109 -18.51 1.61 18.33
CA TYR A 109 -19.46 0.61 17.85
C TYR A 109 -19.37 0.36 16.33
N GLU A 110 -18.87 1.32 15.56
CA GLU A 110 -18.80 1.22 14.10
C GLU A 110 -17.44 0.72 13.63
N HIS A 111 -16.36 1.22 14.24
CA HIS A 111 -14.99 0.96 13.80
C HIS A 111 -14.20 0.06 14.76
N GLY A 112 -14.73 -0.21 15.95
CA GLY A 112 -13.99 -0.84 17.04
C GLY A 112 -13.27 0.18 17.92
N GLU A 113 -12.52 -0.33 18.88
CA GLU A 113 -11.82 0.50 19.86
C GLU A 113 -10.75 1.38 19.21
N VAL A 114 -10.58 2.59 19.74
CA VAL A 114 -9.47 3.48 19.35
C VAL A 114 -8.27 3.14 20.20
N TYR A 115 -7.10 2.99 19.57
CA TYR A 115 -5.84 2.81 20.25
C TYR A 115 -5.06 4.13 20.33
N VAL A 116 -4.42 4.39 21.47
CA VAL A 116 -3.66 5.63 21.70
C VAL A 116 -2.18 5.28 21.78
N LEU A 117 -1.39 5.85 20.87
CA LEU A 117 0.06 5.66 20.80
C LEU A 117 0.81 6.54 21.83
N GLU A 118 2.10 6.25 22.05
CA GLU A 118 2.94 7.01 22.99
C GLU A 118 3.02 8.51 22.63
N ASP A 119 3.01 8.83 21.33
CA ASP A 119 3.00 10.21 20.85
C ASP A 119 1.63 10.90 20.97
N GLY A 120 0.63 10.24 21.55
CA GLY A 120 -0.75 10.73 21.68
C GLY A 120 -1.58 10.63 20.40
N GLY A 121 -1.12 9.89 19.39
CA GLY A 121 -1.89 9.61 18.18
C GLY A 121 -3.07 8.67 18.46
N GLU A 122 -4.27 9.07 18.02
CA GLU A 122 -5.49 8.25 18.07
C GLU A 122 -5.63 7.47 16.76
N VAL A 123 -5.43 6.16 16.83
CA VAL A 123 -5.30 5.28 15.66
C VAL A 123 -6.22 4.06 15.75
N ASP A 124 -6.33 3.33 14.65
CA ASP A 124 -7.03 2.05 14.59
C ASP A 124 -6.42 1.00 15.54
N LEU A 125 -7.26 0.08 16.03
CA LEU A 125 -6.87 -0.98 16.96
C LEU A 125 -5.76 -1.90 16.40
N ASP A 126 -5.67 -2.06 15.08
CA ASP A 126 -4.65 -2.91 14.46
C ASP A 126 -3.22 -2.46 14.79
N LEU A 127 -2.99 -1.15 14.99
CA LEU A 127 -1.67 -0.66 15.38
C LEU A 127 -1.30 -1.12 16.80
N GLY A 128 -2.26 -1.19 17.71
CA GLY A 128 -2.05 -1.76 19.04
C GLY A 128 -1.74 -3.26 19.00
N ASN A 129 -2.28 -3.98 18.01
CA ASN A 129 -1.87 -5.37 17.77
C ASN A 129 -0.41 -5.44 17.33
N TYR A 130 0.01 -4.57 16.41
CA TYR A 130 1.39 -4.55 15.94
C TYR A 130 2.38 -4.23 17.06
N GLU A 131 2.13 -3.21 17.88
CA GLU A 131 3.00 -2.90 19.03
C GLU A 131 3.13 -4.11 19.99
N ARG A 132 2.02 -4.77 20.31
CA ARG A 132 2.01 -5.93 21.23
C ARG A 132 2.73 -7.15 20.67
N PHE A 133 2.49 -7.50 19.41
CA PHE A 133 3.08 -8.70 18.82
C PHE A 133 4.55 -8.49 18.43
N LEU A 134 4.87 -7.28 17.95
CA LEU A 134 6.19 -6.97 17.44
C LEU A 134 7.09 -6.37 18.50
N ASP A 135 6.60 -5.97 19.68
CA ASP A 135 7.42 -5.28 20.70
C ASP A 135 8.17 -4.09 20.10
N ILE A 136 7.38 -3.15 19.55
CA ILE A 136 7.81 -1.90 18.91
C ILE A 136 6.91 -0.75 19.38
N THR A 137 7.42 0.48 19.30
CA THR A 137 6.66 1.70 19.58
C THR A 137 6.41 2.45 18.28
N LEU A 138 5.14 2.50 17.87
CA LEU A 138 4.71 3.20 16.66
C LEU A 138 4.31 4.64 16.97
N THR A 139 4.32 5.47 15.93
CA THR A 139 3.87 6.88 15.98
C THR A 139 2.62 7.06 15.14
N ARG A 140 1.91 8.18 15.32
CA ARG A 140 0.70 8.52 14.53
C ARG A 140 0.90 8.46 13.01
N ASP A 141 2.14 8.57 12.55
CA ASP A 141 2.49 8.53 11.13
C ASP A 141 2.48 7.10 10.55
N HIS A 142 2.54 6.07 11.40
CA HIS A 142 2.43 4.66 11.01
C HIS A 142 0.99 4.27 10.67
N ASN A 143 0.01 5.10 11.01
CA ASN A 143 -1.36 4.99 10.54
C ASN A 143 -1.61 6.00 9.40
N LEU A 144 -1.63 5.51 8.16
CA LEU A 144 -1.89 6.31 6.97
C LEU A 144 -3.36 6.23 6.58
N THR A 145 -4.10 7.33 6.73
CA THR A 145 -5.52 7.40 6.36
C THR A 145 -5.73 8.22 5.08
N SER A 146 -6.84 8.00 4.36
CA SER A 146 -7.20 8.86 3.22
C SER A 146 -7.34 10.32 3.67
N GLY A 147 -7.93 10.54 4.85
CA GLY A 147 -8.03 11.85 5.47
C GLY A 147 -6.68 12.59 5.54
N LYS A 148 -5.64 11.95 6.08
CA LYS A 148 -4.29 12.53 6.18
C LYS A 148 -3.70 12.86 4.81
N VAL A 149 -3.81 11.93 3.86
CA VAL A 149 -3.24 12.11 2.50
C VAL A 149 -3.92 13.27 1.79
N TYR A 150 -5.25 13.28 1.72
CA TYR A 150 -6.00 14.32 1.02
C TYR A 150 -5.82 15.68 1.72
N GLN A 151 -5.84 15.72 3.05
CA GLN A 151 -5.59 16.95 3.79
C GLN A 151 -4.22 17.55 3.44
N LYS A 152 -3.15 16.72 3.42
CA LYS A 152 -1.81 17.16 3.02
C LYS A 152 -1.78 17.69 1.60
N VAL A 153 -2.32 16.95 0.64
CA VAL A 153 -2.33 17.34 -0.78
C VAL A 153 -3.07 18.65 -0.99
N ILE A 154 -4.24 18.82 -0.36
CA ILE A 154 -5.03 20.06 -0.44
C ILE A 154 -4.29 21.24 0.22
N GLN A 155 -3.64 21.03 1.36
CA GLN A 155 -2.86 22.09 2.01
C GLN A 155 -1.69 22.55 1.14
N GLU A 156 -0.96 21.64 0.50
CA GLU A 156 0.12 21.97 -0.43
C GLU A 156 -0.38 22.68 -1.69
N GLU A 157 -1.59 22.34 -2.17
CA GLU A 157 -2.25 23.09 -3.24
C GLU A 157 -2.51 24.53 -2.84
N ARG A 158 -3.10 24.76 -1.67
CA ARG A 158 -3.40 26.11 -1.16
C ARG A 158 -2.16 26.96 -0.90
N LYS A 159 -1.02 26.34 -0.58
CA LYS A 159 0.29 27.03 -0.47
C LYS A 159 0.91 27.38 -1.82
N GLY A 160 0.38 26.85 -2.92
CA GLY A 160 0.93 27.06 -4.27
C GLY A 160 2.08 26.11 -4.62
N SER A 161 2.29 25.02 -3.87
CA SER A 161 3.40 24.08 -4.07
C SER A 161 3.37 23.39 -5.44
N TYR A 162 2.20 23.31 -6.08
CA TYR A 162 2.04 22.74 -7.43
C TYR A 162 2.14 23.77 -8.58
N LEU A 163 2.57 25.00 -8.30
CA LEU A 163 2.85 26.04 -9.30
C LEU A 163 1.66 26.33 -10.24
N GLY A 164 0.44 26.32 -9.70
CA GLY A 164 -0.79 26.58 -10.45
C GLY A 164 -1.24 25.46 -11.39
N LYS A 165 -0.56 24.31 -11.40
CA LYS A 165 -0.99 23.13 -12.17
C LYS A 165 -2.19 22.47 -11.52
N THR A 166 -3.00 21.78 -12.33
CA THR A 166 -4.12 20.97 -11.85
C THR A 166 -3.61 19.83 -10.97
N VAL A 167 -4.16 19.69 -9.76
CA VAL A 167 -3.88 18.59 -8.85
C VAL A 167 -4.85 17.46 -9.14
N GLN A 168 -4.32 16.25 -9.32
CA GLN A 168 -5.06 15.04 -9.67
C GLN A 168 -4.74 13.92 -8.67
N VAL A 169 -5.55 12.86 -8.68
CA VAL A 169 -5.26 11.67 -7.87
C VAL A 169 -3.94 11.04 -8.31
N VAL A 170 -3.75 10.88 -9.62
CA VAL A 170 -2.47 10.45 -10.20
C VAL A 170 -1.89 11.65 -10.97
N PRO A 171 -0.66 12.11 -10.66
CA PRO A 171 0.28 11.52 -9.70
C PRO A 171 0.25 12.10 -8.28
N GLN A 172 -0.41 13.24 -8.01
CA GLN A 172 -0.13 13.98 -6.75
C GLN A 172 -0.51 13.22 -5.48
N VAL A 173 -1.65 12.52 -5.47
CA VAL A 173 -2.06 11.71 -4.31
C VAL A 173 -1.20 10.44 -4.21
N THR A 174 -0.95 9.75 -5.34
CA THR A 174 -0.11 8.54 -5.33
C THR A 174 1.34 8.84 -4.95
N ASP A 175 1.90 9.97 -5.37
CA ASP A 175 3.23 10.44 -4.97
C ASP A 175 3.28 10.79 -3.49
N ALA A 176 2.23 11.43 -2.96
CA ALA A 176 2.12 11.75 -1.54
C ALA A 176 2.10 10.47 -0.66
N ILE A 177 1.36 9.44 -1.10
CA ILE A 177 1.35 8.12 -0.44
C ILE A 177 2.73 7.47 -0.50
N GLN A 178 3.36 7.44 -1.67
CA GLN A 178 4.70 6.86 -1.85
C GLN A 178 5.78 7.56 -1.02
N ALA A 179 5.71 8.89 -0.91
CA ALA A 179 6.62 9.68 -0.08
C ALA A 179 6.36 9.43 1.42
N TRP A 180 5.10 9.23 1.81
CA TRP A 180 4.75 8.88 3.18
C TRP A 180 5.33 7.53 3.58
N ILE A 181 5.08 6.49 2.77
CA ILE A 181 5.57 5.13 3.03
C ILE A 181 7.09 5.12 3.14
N ALA A 182 7.80 5.73 2.18
CA ALA A 182 9.27 5.77 2.22
C ALA A 182 9.81 6.43 3.49
N ARG A 183 9.25 7.58 3.86
CA ARG A 183 9.69 8.33 5.05
C ARG A 183 9.41 7.58 6.35
N VAL A 184 8.23 6.99 6.49
CA VAL A 184 7.83 6.31 7.74
C VAL A 184 8.55 4.97 7.89
N ALA A 185 8.80 4.27 6.79
CA ALA A 185 9.54 3.01 6.81
C ALA A 185 10.99 3.14 7.32
N GLU A 186 11.57 4.35 7.26
CA GLU A 186 12.92 4.64 7.75
C GLU A 186 12.93 5.09 9.23
N GLN A 187 11.76 5.29 9.86
CA GLN A 187 11.68 5.69 11.26
C GLN A 187 12.03 4.51 12.18
N PRO A 188 12.99 4.67 13.11
CA PRO A 188 13.27 3.64 14.10
C PRO A 188 12.11 3.51 15.11
N VAL A 189 11.77 2.26 15.46
CA VAL A 189 10.60 1.94 16.30
C VAL A 189 10.91 0.97 17.44
N ASP A 190 12.12 0.41 17.50
CA ASP A 190 12.49 -0.68 18.42
C ASP A 190 13.72 -0.33 19.29
N GLY A 191 13.93 0.95 19.58
CA GLY A 191 15.04 1.45 20.41
C GLY A 191 16.41 1.42 19.72
N HIS A 192 16.51 0.84 18.53
CA HIS A 192 17.66 0.98 17.65
C HIS A 192 17.72 2.39 17.05
N TYR A 193 18.92 2.90 16.79
CA TYR A 193 19.11 4.19 16.12
C TYR A 193 19.12 4.08 14.58
N GLU A 194 19.13 2.86 14.07
CA GLU A 194 19.20 2.56 12.64
C GLU A 194 17.80 2.40 12.04
N ALA A 195 17.70 2.60 10.72
CA ALA A 195 16.44 2.38 10.01
C ALA A 195 16.04 0.90 10.03
N PRO A 196 14.74 0.57 10.14
CA PRO A 196 14.24 -0.80 10.01
C PRO A 196 14.66 -1.45 8.70
N GLN A 197 15.04 -2.73 8.75
CA GLN A 197 15.42 -3.51 7.58
C GLN A 197 14.20 -3.91 6.74
N VAL A 198 13.07 -4.18 7.40
CA VAL A 198 11.80 -4.54 6.74
C VAL A 198 10.66 -3.66 7.25
N CYS A 199 9.91 -3.06 6.33
CA CYS A 199 8.65 -2.38 6.59
C CYS A 199 7.48 -3.28 6.13
N LEU A 200 6.67 -3.70 7.09
CA LEU A 200 5.44 -4.42 6.87
C LEU A 200 4.34 -3.40 6.58
N ILE A 201 3.63 -3.52 5.46
CA ILE A 201 2.57 -2.59 5.07
C ILE A 201 1.26 -3.37 4.98
N GLU A 202 0.29 -3.04 5.82
CA GLU A 202 -1.05 -3.58 5.69
C GLU A 202 -1.95 -2.62 4.90
N VAL A 203 -2.57 -3.10 3.84
CA VAL A 203 -3.60 -2.35 3.11
C VAL A 203 -4.97 -2.75 3.64
N GLY A 204 -5.59 -1.85 4.39
CA GLY A 204 -6.94 -1.95 4.89
C GLY A 204 -7.98 -2.04 3.78
N GLY A 205 -9.21 -2.41 4.16
CA GLY A 205 -10.29 -2.67 3.22
C GLY A 205 -10.11 -3.97 2.42
N THR A 206 -10.84 -4.06 1.30
CA THR A 206 -10.79 -5.19 0.36
C THR A 206 -10.29 -4.71 -0.99
N VAL A 207 -9.43 -5.51 -1.63
CA VAL A 207 -9.01 -5.27 -3.01
C VAL A 207 -10.23 -5.35 -3.93
N GLY A 208 -10.42 -4.32 -4.76
CA GLY A 208 -11.56 -4.17 -5.65
C GLY A 208 -12.51 -3.07 -5.23
N ASP A 209 -12.47 -2.66 -3.96
CA ASP A 209 -13.21 -1.49 -3.47
C ASP A 209 -12.61 -0.19 -4.06
N ILE A 210 -13.47 0.78 -4.37
CA ILE A 210 -13.05 2.08 -4.93
C ILE A 210 -12.07 2.79 -3.99
N GLU A 211 -12.25 2.62 -2.69
CA GLU A 211 -11.47 3.27 -1.64
C GLU A 211 -10.01 2.77 -1.61
N SER A 212 -9.77 1.49 -1.94
CA SER A 212 -8.44 0.90 -1.94
C SER A 212 -7.66 1.14 -3.25
N ALA A 213 -8.36 1.50 -4.33
CA ALA A 213 -7.78 1.63 -5.67
C ALA A 213 -6.59 2.61 -5.74
N VAL A 214 -6.68 3.75 -5.06
CA VAL A 214 -5.59 4.76 -5.05
C VAL A 214 -4.32 4.24 -4.38
N TYR A 215 -4.46 3.44 -3.31
CA TYR A 215 -3.32 2.86 -2.59
C TYR A 215 -2.68 1.74 -3.38
N LEU A 216 -3.48 0.90 -4.05
CA LEU A 216 -2.96 -0.15 -4.93
C LEU A 216 -2.19 0.45 -6.11
N GLU A 217 -2.68 1.54 -6.71
CA GLU A 217 -1.94 2.26 -7.74
C GLU A 217 -0.64 2.87 -7.20
N ALA A 218 -0.69 3.52 -6.03
CA ALA A 218 0.49 4.08 -5.39
C ALA A 218 1.55 3.00 -5.10
N LEU A 219 1.14 1.83 -4.59
CA LEU A 219 2.02 0.70 -4.30
C LEU A 219 2.55 0.03 -5.58
N GLN A 220 1.76 -0.02 -6.65
CA GLN A 220 2.22 -0.49 -7.96
C GLN A 220 3.36 0.40 -8.49
N GLN A 221 3.18 1.73 -8.45
CA GLN A 221 4.22 2.69 -8.82
C GLN A 221 5.43 2.59 -7.87
N PHE A 222 5.18 2.45 -6.57
CA PHE A 222 6.20 2.31 -5.55
C PHE A 222 7.11 1.11 -5.80
N SER A 223 6.54 -0.06 -6.13
CA SER A 223 7.29 -1.28 -6.45
C SER A 223 8.28 -1.07 -7.60
N ARG A 224 7.88 -0.32 -8.63
CA ARG A 224 8.79 0.05 -9.75
C ARG A 224 9.87 1.02 -9.28
N ARG A 225 9.55 1.95 -8.39
CA ARG A 225 10.47 2.97 -7.86
C ARG A 225 11.53 2.38 -6.94
N VAL A 226 11.16 1.44 -6.06
CA VAL A 226 12.09 0.84 -5.08
C VAL A 226 12.86 -0.37 -5.65
N GLY A 227 12.38 -0.95 -6.75
CA GLY A 227 12.94 -2.18 -7.33
C GLY A 227 12.12 -3.40 -6.90
N ARG A 228 11.90 -4.33 -7.84
CA ARG A 228 11.07 -5.53 -7.62
C ARG A 228 11.64 -6.44 -6.54
N GLU A 229 12.94 -6.44 -6.36
CA GLU A 229 13.68 -7.20 -5.35
C GLU A 229 13.54 -6.65 -3.93
N ASN A 230 12.94 -5.46 -3.77
CA ASN A 230 12.76 -4.79 -2.49
C ASN A 230 11.30 -4.74 -2.04
N LEU A 231 10.34 -5.23 -2.83
CA LEU A 231 8.94 -5.27 -2.46
C LEU A 231 8.33 -6.65 -2.73
N CYS A 232 7.82 -7.27 -1.67
CA CYS A 232 7.03 -8.49 -1.73
C CYS A 232 5.55 -8.15 -1.54
N LEU A 233 4.67 -8.78 -2.33
CA LEU A 233 3.21 -8.68 -2.16
C LEU A 233 2.69 -10.00 -1.60
N CYS A 234 1.95 -9.92 -0.49
CA CYS A 234 1.19 -11.00 0.11
C CYS A 234 -0.31 -10.69 -0.03
N HIS A 235 -1.10 -11.65 -0.51
CA HIS A 235 -2.54 -11.49 -0.69
C HIS A 235 -3.27 -12.55 0.15
N VAL A 236 -4.08 -12.09 1.09
CA VAL A 236 -4.93 -12.93 1.94
C VAL A 236 -6.28 -13.10 1.23
N SER A 237 -6.69 -14.35 1.01
CA SER A 237 -7.93 -14.68 0.33
C SER A 237 -8.68 -15.79 1.06
N TYR A 238 -10.00 -15.83 0.88
CA TYR A 238 -10.88 -16.88 1.39
C TYR A 238 -11.10 -17.94 0.30
N VAL A 239 -11.03 -19.22 0.68
CA VAL A 239 -11.20 -20.39 -0.20
C VAL A 239 -12.47 -21.14 0.18
#